data_AF-A0A060YSK1-F1
#
_entry.id   AF-A0A060YSK1-F1
#
_cell.length_a   1.000
_cell.length_b   1.000
_cell.length_c   1.000
_cell.angle_alpha   90.00
_cell.angle_beta   90.00
_cell.angle_gamma   90.00
#
_symmetry.space_group_name_H-M   'P 1'
#
loop_
_entity.id
_entity.type
_entity.pdbx_description
1 polymer ?
#
loop_
_entity_poly.entity_id
_entity_poly.type
_entity_poly.pdbx_seq_one_letter_code
_entity_poly.pdbx_strand_id
1 'polypeptide(L)'
;MYLADQPIEGPGEPRKNLQPKTDLTPEEKARGVARAIRKQTAEVQERWERLQGHVGGWQSQVERALERLQELQSNMDQLDLRLARAEETKAVWQPVGDLLIDSLQDHIAKTTVFKEDMSPLRQDVCEVNELSGELAPLDVQLSSISSRQLDNLNMRWKLLQVGNACHA
;
A
#
# COMPACT_ATOMS: atom_id res chain seq x y z
N MET A 1 -53.83 85.28 55.90
CA MET A 1 -54.68 84.27 56.56
C MET A 1 -54.09 82.90 56.30
N TYR A 2 -54.11 82.03 57.30
CA TYR A 2 -53.42 80.75 57.42
C TYR A 2 -54.05 79.59 56.60
N LEU A 3 -53.21 78.58 56.30
CA LEU A 3 -53.39 77.11 56.15
C LEU A 3 -54.37 76.50 55.12
N ALA A 4 -53.84 75.68 54.18
CA ALA A 4 -53.87 74.20 54.23
C ALA A 4 -53.15 73.52 53.02
N ASP A 5 -52.48 72.39 53.31
CA ASP A 5 -52.00 71.25 52.50
C ASP A 5 -52.65 71.00 51.12
N GLN A 6 -52.06 70.42 50.06
CA GLN A 6 -50.81 69.69 49.74
C GLN A 6 -50.69 69.63 48.19
N PRO A 7 -49.48 69.43 47.61
CA PRO A 7 -49.37 68.32 46.65
C PRO A 7 -48.06 67.54 46.80
N ILE A 8 -48.17 66.21 46.94
CA ILE A 8 -47.03 65.31 46.81
C ILE A 8 -46.91 64.89 45.34
N GLU A 9 -45.88 65.42 44.69
CA GLU A 9 -45.44 65.10 43.35
C GLU A 9 -44.86 63.66 43.33
N GLY A 10 -45.60 62.73 42.73
CA GLY A 10 -45.14 61.37 42.43
C GLY A 10 -44.86 61.24 40.93
N PRO A 11 -43.62 60.90 40.51
CA PRO A 11 -43.14 61.12 39.14
C PRO A 11 -43.67 60.06 38.16
N GLY A 12 -43.88 60.52 36.93
CA GLY A 12 -44.54 59.80 35.86
C GLY A 12 -43.95 58.46 35.42
N GLU A 13 -44.79 57.73 34.70
CA GLU A 13 -44.49 56.48 34.01
C GLU A 13 -43.14 56.53 33.29
N PRO A 14 -42.22 55.56 33.52
CA PRO A 14 -41.16 55.28 32.59
C PRO A 14 -41.77 54.51 31.42
N ARG A 15 -42.03 55.28 30.36
CA ARG A 15 -42.22 54.82 28.99
C ARG A 15 -41.42 53.56 28.69
N LYS A 16 -42.10 52.60 28.07
CA LYS A 16 -41.55 51.46 27.34
C LYS A 16 -40.34 51.88 26.48
N ASN A 17 -39.14 51.79 27.03
CA ASN A 17 -37.93 51.73 26.23
C ASN A 17 -37.66 50.25 25.93
N LEU A 18 -38.40 49.71 24.95
CA LEU A 18 -37.82 48.65 24.14
C LEU A 18 -36.58 49.30 23.52
N GLN A 19 -35.40 48.96 24.03
CA GLN A 19 -34.18 49.26 23.32
C GLN A 19 -34.37 48.74 21.88
N PRO A 20 -34.19 49.58 20.85
CA PRO A 20 -34.03 49.05 19.51
C PRO A 20 -32.89 48.06 19.59
N LYS A 21 -33.13 46.80 19.19
CA LYS A 21 -32.03 45.92 18.80
C LYS A 21 -31.19 46.76 17.85
N THR A 22 -29.98 47.13 18.26
CA THR A 22 -29.10 47.99 17.49
C THR A 22 -28.87 47.26 16.17
N ASP A 23 -29.59 47.66 15.13
CA ASP A 23 -29.35 47.15 13.78
C ASP A 23 -27.92 47.53 13.44
N LEU A 24 -27.03 46.54 13.39
CA LEU A 24 -25.63 46.73 13.06
C LEU A 24 -25.52 47.65 11.85
N THR A 25 -24.67 48.66 11.96
CA THR A 25 -24.44 49.60 10.88
C THR A 25 -24.00 48.83 9.62
N PRO A 26 -24.32 49.32 8.40
CA PRO A 26 -23.88 48.67 7.16
C PRO A 26 -22.37 48.39 7.14
N GLU A 27 -21.57 49.25 7.77
CA GLU A 27 -20.13 49.08 7.93
C GLU A 27 -19.77 47.91 8.86
N GLU A 28 -20.44 47.76 10.01
CA GLU A 28 -20.22 46.62 10.91
C GLU A 28 -20.64 45.29 10.27
N LYS A 29 -21.74 45.29 9.51
CA LYS A 29 -22.17 44.13 8.71
C LYS A 29 -21.12 43.77 7.65
N ALA A 30 -20.62 44.75 6.90
CA ALA A 30 -19.56 44.54 5.90
C ALA A 30 -18.26 44.03 6.54
N ARG A 31 -17.86 44.58 7.70
CA ARG A 31 -16.71 44.08 8.50
C ARG A 31 -16.93 42.65 8.98
N GLY A 32 -18.16 42.29 9.37
CA GLY A 32 -18.54 40.93 9.74
C GLY A 32 -18.38 39.94 8.58
N VAL A 33 -18.89 40.29 7.40
CA VAL A 33 -18.74 39.50 6.17
C VAL A 33 -17.27 39.35 5.78
N ALA A 34 -16.48 40.44 5.82
CA ALA A 34 -15.05 40.37 5.53
C ALA A 34 -14.29 39.45 6.49
N ARG A 35 -14.63 39.44 7.79
CA ARG A 35 -14.07 38.49 8.76
C ARG A 35 -14.48 37.06 8.47
N ALA A 36 -15.76 36.83 8.14
CA ALA A 36 -16.25 35.49 7.79
C ALA A 36 -15.53 34.94 6.54
N ILE A 37 -15.36 35.77 5.50
CA ILE A 37 -14.62 35.40 4.29
C ILE A 37 -13.18 35.03 4.65
N ARG A 38 -12.45 35.86 5.40
CA ARG A 38 -11.08 35.55 5.81
C ARG A 38 -10.98 34.24 6.59
N LYS A 39 -11.93 34.00 7.50
CA LYS A 39 -12.00 32.75 8.26
C LYS A 39 -12.19 31.55 7.33
N GLN A 40 -13.15 31.64 6.40
CA GLN A 40 -13.40 30.58 5.43
C GLN A 40 -12.21 30.36 4.49
N THR A 41 -11.52 31.42 4.06
CA THR A 41 -10.29 31.30 3.26
C THR A 41 -9.19 30.56 4.04
N ALA A 42 -9.00 30.87 5.32
CA ALA A 42 -8.03 30.18 6.16
C ALA A 42 -8.40 28.69 6.36
N GLU A 43 -9.67 28.39 6.60
CA GLU A 43 -10.16 27.00 6.73
C GLU A 43 -9.97 26.21 5.42
N VAL A 44 -10.19 26.83 4.25
CA VAL A 44 -9.94 26.20 2.95
C VAL A 44 -8.45 25.94 2.75
N GLN A 45 -7.59 26.90 3.11
CA GLN A 45 -6.14 26.73 3.01
C GLN A 45 -5.62 25.59 3.90
N GLU A 46 -6.07 25.51 5.15
CA GLU A 46 -5.70 24.42 6.06
C GLU A 46 -6.15 23.05 5.51
N ARG A 47 -7.39 22.96 5.00
CA ARG A 47 -7.88 21.72 4.37
C ARG A 47 -7.08 21.35 3.13
N TRP A 48 -6.67 22.34 2.35
CA TRP A 48 -5.82 22.13 1.18
C TRP A 48 -4.44 21.59 1.58
N GLU A 49 -3.79 22.19 2.57
CA GLU A 49 -2.49 21.72 3.09
C GLU A 49 -2.58 20.29 3.63
N ARG A 50 -3.65 19.96 4.37
CA ARG A 50 -3.90 18.58 4.82
C ARG A 50 -4.10 17.61 3.65
N LEU A 51 -4.87 18.01 2.63
CA LEU A 51 -5.09 17.19 1.45
C LEU A 51 -3.78 16.95 0.70
N GLN A 52 -2.96 17.98 0.52
CA GLN A 52 -1.64 17.84 -0.10
C GLN A 52 -0.75 16.86 0.66
N GLY A 53 -0.76 16.92 2.00
CA GLY A 53 -0.06 15.95 2.83
C GLY A 53 -0.57 14.51 2.65
N HIS A 54 -1.89 14.32 2.60
CA HIS A 54 -2.48 13.00 2.33
C HIS A 54 -2.14 12.47 0.94
N VAL A 55 -2.20 13.32 -0.09
CA VAL A 55 -1.87 12.95 -1.47
C VAL A 55 -0.40 12.56 -1.58
N GLY A 56 0.51 13.31 -0.92
CA GLY A 56 1.93 12.96 -0.87
C GLY A 56 2.18 11.61 -0.20
N GLY A 57 1.54 11.35 0.95
CA GLY A 57 1.65 10.05 1.62
C GLY A 57 1.11 8.89 0.78
N TRP A 58 -0.02 9.10 0.10
CA TRP A 58 -0.60 8.10 -0.80
C TRP A 58 0.29 7.86 -2.02
N GLN A 59 0.87 8.91 -2.60
CA GLN A 59 1.82 8.79 -3.71
C GLN A 59 3.02 7.91 -3.32
N SER A 60 3.65 8.17 -2.17
CA SER A 60 4.78 7.34 -1.71
C SER A 60 4.37 5.88 -1.44
N GLN A 61 3.13 5.64 -0.98
CA GLN A 61 2.61 4.29 -0.82
C GLN A 61 2.45 3.57 -2.16
N VAL A 62 1.91 4.27 -3.17
CA VAL A 62 1.75 3.73 -4.53
C VAL A 62 3.10 3.47 -5.18
N GLU A 63 4.07 4.37 -5.04
CA GLU A 63 5.43 4.19 -5.55
C GLU A 63 6.09 2.95 -4.94
N ARG A 64 6.03 2.80 -3.61
CA ARG A 64 6.56 1.61 -2.92
C ARG A 64 5.86 0.31 -3.35
N ALA A 65 4.54 0.34 -3.53
CA ALA A 65 3.80 -0.80 -4.05
C ALA A 65 4.22 -1.18 -5.47
N LEU A 66 4.43 -0.19 -6.33
CA LEU A 66 4.88 -0.39 -7.71
C LEU A 66 6.29 -0.99 -7.75
N GLU A 67 7.23 -0.45 -6.96
CA GLU A 67 8.60 -0.96 -6.85
C GLU A 67 8.60 -2.44 -6.46
N ARG A 68 7.82 -2.82 -5.43
CA ARG A 68 7.71 -4.21 -5.00
C ARG A 68 7.10 -5.13 -6.04
N LEU A 69 6.09 -4.66 -6.77
CA LEU A 69 5.49 -5.43 -7.85
C LEU A 69 6.47 -5.64 -9.01
N GLN A 70 7.27 -4.62 -9.35
CA GLN A 70 8.29 -4.71 -10.40
C GLN A 70 9.42 -5.66 -10.02
N GLU A 71 9.88 -5.58 -8.78
CA GLU A 71 10.91 -6.47 -8.23
C GLU A 71 10.42 -7.92 -8.22
N LEU A 72 9.19 -8.16 -7.76
CA LEU A 72 8.58 -9.49 -7.80
C LEU A 72 8.48 -10.02 -9.23
N GLN A 73 7.99 -9.22 -10.18
CA GLN A 73 7.85 -9.66 -11.57
C GLN A 73 9.22 -10.01 -12.18
N SER A 74 10.24 -9.17 -11.97
CA SER A 74 11.59 -9.44 -12.46
C SER A 74 12.17 -10.74 -11.88
N ASN A 75 12.00 -10.96 -10.58
CA ASN A 75 12.48 -12.18 -9.92
C ASN A 75 11.70 -13.43 -10.37
N MET A 76 10.39 -13.30 -10.60
CA MET A 76 9.58 -14.38 -11.18
C MET A 76 10.04 -14.75 -12.59
N ASP A 77 10.32 -13.77 -13.45
CA ASP A 77 10.80 -14.01 -14.82
C ASP A 77 12.20 -14.67 -14.82
N GLN A 78 13.09 -14.23 -13.93
CA GLN A 78 14.40 -14.83 -13.76
C GLN A 78 14.30 -16.28 -13.24
N LEU A 79 13.44 -16.51 -12.24
CA LEU A 79 13.19 -17.83 -11.68
C LEU A 79 12.61 -18.77 -12.75
N ASP A 80 11.67 -18.30 -13.57
CA ASP A 80 11.10 -19.06 -14.68
C ASP A 80 12.17 -19.57 -15.65
N LEU A 81 13.06 -18.68 -16.08
CA LEU A 81 14.16 -19.01 -16.98
C LEU A 81 15.13 -20.02 -16.36
N ARG A 82 15.48 -19.85 -15.07
CA ARG A 82 16.39 -20.76 -14.38
C ARG A 82 15.76 -22.13 -14.14
N LEU A 83 14.48 -22.18 -13.78
CA LEU A 83 13.72 -23.43 -13.67
C LEU A 83 13.68 -24.15 -15.01
N ALA A 84 13.37 -23.44 -16.11
CA ALA A 84 13.31 -24.05 -17.44
C ALA A 84 14.65 -24.69 -17.84
N ARG A 85 15.78 -24.03 -17.58
CA ARG A 85 17.13 -24.58 -17.83
C ARG A 85 17.43 -25.81 -16.98
N ALA A 86 17.06 -25.78 -15.70
CA ALA A 86 17.27 -26.91 -14.81
C ALA A 86 16.40 -28.11 -15.20
N GLU A 87 15.15 -27.86 -15.60
CA GLU A 87 14.24 -28.87 -16.14
C GLU A 87 14.77 -29.49 -17.44
N GLU A 88 15.26 -28.67 -18.37
CA GLU A 88 15.86 -29.13 -19.62
C GLU A 88 17.12 -29.98 -19.37
N THR A 89 18.00 -29.54 -18.47
CA THR A 89 19.20 -30.29 -18.08
C THR A 89 18.84 -31.68 -17.58
N LYS A 90 17.77 -31.78 -16.76
CA LYS A 90 17.28 -33.04 -16.20
C LYS A 90 16.53 -33.89 -17.21
N ALA A 91 15.82 -33.29 -18.16
CA ALA A 91 15.04 -34.01 -19.16
C ALA A 91 15.91 -34.89 -20.09
N VAL A 92 17.20 -34.56 -20.24
CA VAL A 92 18.15 -35.31 -21.07
C VAL A 92 18.76 -36.50 -20.33
N TRP A 93 18.57 -36.62 -19.01
CA TRP A 93 19.18 -37.70 -18.23
C TRP A 93 18.51 -39.04 -18.52
N GLN A 94 19.33 -40.05 -18.77
CA GLN A 94 18.88 -41.42 -18.96
C GLN A 94 18.70 -42.12 -17.61
N PRO A 95 17.73 -43.04 -17.48
CA PRO A 95 17.66 -43.91 -16.31
C PRO A 95 18.97 -44.65 -16.10
N VAL A 96 19.39 -44.83 -14.84
CA VAL A 96 20.67 -45.50 -14.51
C VAL A 96 20.76 -46.90 -15.13
N GLY A 97 19.63 -47.61 -15.27
CA GLY A 97 19.57 -48.92 -15.91
C GLY A 97 19.91 -48.94 -17.40
N ASP A 98 19.81 -47.79 -18.08
CA ASP A 98 20.11 -47.65 -19.51
C ASP A 98 21.53 -47.08 -19.75
N LEU A 99 22.24 -46.69 -18.70
CA LEU A 99 23.60 -46.15 -18.78
C LEU A 99 24.61 -47.28 -18.97
N LEU A 100 25.59 -47.05 -19.86
CA LEU A 100 26.78 -47.90 -19.91
C LEU A 100 27.59 -47.73 -18.62
N ILE A 101 28.18 -48.83 -18.14
CA ILE A 101 28.96 -48.84 -16.89
C ILE A 101 30.07 -47.77 -16.93
N ASP A 102 30.74 -47.61 -18.08
CA ASP A 102 31.81 -46.63 -18.27
C ASP A 102 31.33 -45.17 -18.22
N SER A 103 30.02 -44.92 -18.38
CA SER A 103 29.39 -43.59 -18.31
C SER A 103 28.81 -43.26 -16.93
N LEU A 104 28.75 -44.23 -15.99
CA LEU A 104 28.17 -44.02 -14.67
C LEU A 104 28.89 -42.93 -13.87
N GLN A 105 30.23 -42.91 -13.93
CA GLN A 105 31.02 -41.92 -13.18
C GLN A 105 30.74 -40.49 -13.66
N ASP A 106 30.59 -40.29 -14.96
CA ASP A 106 30.23 -38.99 -15.55
C ASP A 106 28.81 -38.58 -15.15
N HIS A 107 27.86 -39.52 -15.15
CA HIS A 107 26.49 -39.26 -14.71
C HIS A 107 26.41 -38.89 -13.22
N ILE A 108 27.19 -39.55 -12.37
CA ILE A 108 27.31 -39.20 -10.94
C ILE A 108 27.84 -37.77 -10.80
N ALA A 109 28.92 -37.43 -11.51
CA ALA A 109 29.51 -36.09 -11.46
C ALA A 109 28.50 -35.00 -11.91
N LYS A 110 27.77 -35.22 -13.01
CA LYS A 110 26.71 -34.32 -13.48
C LYS A 110 25.58 -34.17 -12.46
N THR A 111 25.16 -35.27 -11.84
CA THR A 111 24.11 -35.26 -10.82
C THR A 111 24.55 -34.54 -9.54
N THR A 112 25.83 -34.67 -9.15
CA THR A 112 26.37 -33.95 -8.00
C THR A 112 26.44 -32.45 -8.24
N VAL A 113 26.92 -32.01 -9.41
CA VAL A 113 26.96 -30.58 -9.78
C VAL A 113 25.54 -30.01 -9.84
N PHE A 114 24.60 -30.74 -10.46
CA PHE A 114 23.21 -30.31 -10.51
C PHE A 114 22.61 -30.11 -9.11
N LYS A 115 22.94 -30.96 -8.13
CA LYS A 115 22.50 -30.77 -6.73
C LYS A 115 23.07 -29.49 -6.11
N GLU A 116 24.28 -29.10 -6.46
CA GLU A 116 24.89 -27.84 -6.00
C GLU A 116 24.18 -26.64 -6.64
N ASP A 117 23.86 -26.71 -7.93
CA ASP A 117 23.11 -25.68 -8.69
C ASP A 117 21.67 -25.48 -8.19
N MET A 118 21.09 -26.47 -7.50
CA MET A 118 19.77 -26.35 -6.87
C MET A 118 19.77 -25.39 -5.67
N SER A 119 20.91 -25.17 -5.02
CA SER A 119 21.00 -24.26 -3.87
C SER A 119 20.63 -22.80 -4.22
N PRO A 120 21.27 -22.16 -5.21
CA PRO A 120 20.87 -20.81 -5.60
C PRO A 120 19.46 -20.76 -6.19
N LEU A 121 18.99 -21.82 -6.84
CA LEU A 121 17.59 -21.87 -7.33
C LEU A 121 16.58 -21.88 -6.18
N ARG A 122 16.89 -22.57 -5.07
CA ARG A 122 16.08 -22.53 -3.86
C ARG A 122 16.01 -21.12 -3.27
N GLN A 123 17.13 -20.41 -3.29
CA GLN A 123 17.19 -19.03 -2.78
C GLN A 123 16.29 -18.10 -3.60
N ASP A 124 16.35 -18.17 -4.94
CA ASP A 124 15.46 -17.41 -5.82
C ASP A 124 13.96 -17.70 -5.53
N VAL A 125 13.60 -18.97 -5.29
CA VAL A 125 12.23 -19.35 -4.91
C VAL A 125 11.84 -18.74 -3.56
N CYS A 126 12.75 -18.73 -2.58
CA CYS A 126 12.51 -18.07 -1.29
C CYS A 126 12.28 -16.57 -1.47
N GLU A 127 13.14 -15.89 -2.22
CA GLU A 127 13.06 -14.44 -2.47
C GLU A 127 11.75 -14.05 -3.16
N VAL A 128 11.36 -14.78 -4.21
CA VAL A 128 10.09 -14.54 -4.92
C VAL A 128 8.88 -14.71 -3.98
N ASN A 129 8.89 -15.73 -3.11
CA ASN A 129 7.80 -15.94 -2.16
C ASN A 129 7.78 -14.89 -1.03
N GLU A 130 8.95 -14.45 -0.57
CA GLU A 130 9.08 -13.36 0.42
C GLU A 130 8.54 -12.04 -0.15
N LEU A 131 8.96 -11.67 -1.37
CA LEU A 131 8.46 -10.48 -2.07
C LEU A 131 6.95 -10.52 -2.28
N SER A 132 6.39 -11.70 -2.62
CA SER A 132 4.94 -11.85 -2.68
C SER A 132 4.27 -11.64 -1.33
N GLY A 133 4.92 -12.01 -0.22
CA GLY A 133 4.42 -11.77 1.14
C GLY A 133 4.48 -10.29 1.56
N GLU A 134 5.47 -9.54 1.06
CA GLU A 134 5.62 -8.09 1.31
C GLU A 134 4.50 -7.23 0.69
N LEU A 135 3.72 -7.78 -0.24
CA LEU A 135 2.58 -7.06 -0.83
C LEU A 135 1.38 -6.93 0.12
N ALA A 136 1.18 -7.91 1.02
CA ALA A 136 0.08 -7.89 1.98
C ALA A 136 0.07 -6.65 2.90
N PRO A 137 1.17 -6.23 3.55
CA PRO A 137 1.21 -5.01 4.35
C PRO A 137 1.07 -3.72 3.52
N LEU A 138 1.18 -3.79 2.19
CA LEU A 138 0.94 -2.66 1.29
C LEU A 138 -0.53 -2.56 0.84
N ASP A 139 -1.39 -3.47 1.29
CA ASP A 139 -2.77 -3.66 0.83
C ASP A 139 -2.86 -3.92 -0.68
N VAL A 140 -1.85 -4.61 -1.21
CA VAL A 140 -1.75 -4.98 -2.62
C VAL A 140 -2.04 -6.46 -2.76
N GLN A 141 -3.01 -6.79 -3.61
CA GLN A 141 -3.31 -8.16 -3.99
C GLN A 141 -2.76 -8.43 -5.38
N LEU A 142 -2.09 -9.57 -5.54
CA LEU A 142 -1.66 -10.02 -6.85
C LEU A 142 -2.86 -10.28 -7.76
N SER A 143 -2.69 -10.01 -9.05
CA SER A 143 -3.66 -10.41 -10.06
C SER A 143 -3.81 -11.94 -10.06
N SER A 144 -4.96 -12.44 -10.52
CA SER A 144 -5.19 -13.87 -10.67
C SER A 144 -4.19 -14.54 -11.63
N ILE A 145 -3.66 -13.78 -12.60
CA ILE A 145 -2.64 -14.25 -13.55
C ILE A 145 -1.30 -14.40 -12.83
N SER A 146 -0.85 -13.35 -12.14
CA SER A 146 0.44 -13.34 -11.41
C SER A 146 0.46 -14.38 -10.29
N SER A 147 -0.64 -14.53 -9.55
CA SER A 147 -0.77 -15.57 -8.52
C SER A 147 -0.64 -16.98 -9.11
N ARG A 148 -1.30 -17.26 -10.25
CA ARG A 148 -1.17 -18.57 -10.92
C ARG A 148 0.23 -18.83 -11.44
N GLN A 149 0.92 -17.79 -11.95
CA GLN A 149 2.31 -17.91 -12.37
C GLN A 149 3.21 -18.25 -11.18
N LEU A 150 3.05 -17.56 -10.05
CA LEU A 150 3.78 -17.85 -8.81
C LEU A 150 3.55 -19.29 -8.33
N ASP A 151 2.29 -19.74 -8.33
CA ASP A 151 1.93 -21.11 -7.98
C ASP A 151 2.56 -22.14 -8.93
N ASN A 152 2.59 -21.84 -10.23
CA ASN A 152 3.23 -22.69 -11.24
C ASN A 152 4.74 -22.81 -11.02
N LEU A 153 5.43 -21.70 -10.76
CA LEU A 153 6.87 -21.69 -10.44
C LEU A 153 7.16 -22.53 -9.19
N ASN A 154 6.36 -22.35 -8.14
CA ASN A 154 6.47 -23.13 -6.91
C ASN A 154 6.20 -24.63 -7.13
N MET A 155 5.26 -24.98 -8.00
CA MET A 155 4.96 -26.37 -8.36
C MET A 155 6.12 -27.01 -9.14
N ARG A 156 6.64 -26.30 -10.16
CA ARG A 156 7.78 -26.75 -10.98
C ARG A 156 9.03 -26.96 -10.13
N TRP A 157 9.33 -26.04 -9.22
CA TRP A 157 10.40 -26.21 -8.24
C TRP A 157 10.23 -27.46 -7.37
N LYS A 158 9.02 -27.75 -6.89
CA LYS A 158 8.73 -28.97 -6.11
C LYS A 158 8.93 -30.24 -6.94
N LEU A 159 8.46 -30.26 -8.18
CA LEU A 159 8.65 -31.40 -9.10
C LEU A 159 10.13 -31.64 -9.40
N LEU A 160 10.88 -30.56 -9.61
CA LEU A 160 12.32 -30.62 -9.87
C LEU A 160 13.08 -31.27 -8.70
N GLN A 161 12.67 -30.99 -7.45
CA GLN A 161 13.22 -31.66 -6.26
C GLN A 161 12.86 -33.14 -6.17
N VAL A 162 11.58 -33.50 -6.34
CA VAL A 162 11.09 -34.89 -6.13
C VAL A 162 11.63 -35.84 -7.20
N GLY A 163 11.80 -35.41 -8.44
CA GLY A 163 12.39 -36.27 -9.47
C GLY A 163 13.84 -36.69 -9.18
N ASN A 164 14.50 -36.12 -8.16
CA ASN A 164 15.83 -36.55 -7.73
C ASN A 164 15.80 -37.82 -6.84
N ALA A 165 14.62 -38.23 -6.36
CA ALA A 165 14.45 -39.37 -5.46
C ALA A 165 14.02 -40.68 -6.15
N CYS A 166 13.47 -40.61 -7.37
CA CYS A 166 12.92 -41.79 -8.07
C CYS A 166 13.88 -42.47 -9.06
N HIS A 167 15.11 -41.97 -9.22
CA HIS A 167 16.12 -42.53 -10.14
C HIS A 167 17.43 -42.94 -9.46
N ALA A 168 17.42 -43.10 -8.12
CA ALA A 168 18.54 -43.60 -7.34
C ALA A 168 18.36 -45.07 -6.98
#